data_AF-A0A1G2PVR8-F1
#
_entry.id   AF-A0A1G2PVR8-F1
#
_cell.length_a   1.000
_cell.length_b   1.000
_cell.length_c   1.000
_cell.angle_alpha   90.00
_cell.angle_beta   90.00
_cell.angle_gamma   90.00
#
_symmetry.space_group_name_H-M   'P 1'
#
loop_
_entity.id
_entity.type
_entity.pdbx_description
1 polymer ?
#
loop_
_entity_poly.entity_id
_entity_poly.type
_entity_poly.pdbx_seq_one_letter_code
_entity_poly.pdbx_strand_id
1 'polypeptide(L)'
;MAAAVGNLRMRVSFSLKKAAFIAFAGAAVVFTTAFFVAPDPGALPPPAFVQSGSAGGAPAPPLYVYGNPAVSLENILVRVVYFMPKGSGGGVDDFAESAVFLKEEIFPQIAAFHSREFQGVSRVEFSLFSQPVFGVSDRNAYEKDFLDVSVSDPLRMIEQEVEGRILREGGDLYDATFARNVAGTYHILLIAYGAPIPSATFAGQEWRVPGMAGDAGTTTALVFRSMTDPQMRSLWPNAAAVIAHELLHTMGVPEQYDPRSSGLMAQRANRRDIMGSGVAEPIAATFIGDDVKRAMGLY
;
A
#
# COMPACT_ATOMS: atom_id res chain seq x y z
N MET A 1 -63.33 -29.74 -4.61
CA MET A 1 -63.04 -29.31 -6.00
C MET A 1 -62.11 -28.10 -5.90
N ALA A 2 -60.80 -28.31 -5.88
CA ALA A 2 -59.89 -28.52 -7.02
C ALA A 2 -59.41 -27.18 -7.63
N ALA A 3 -58.08 -27.06 -7.66
CA ALA A 3 -57.28 -25.86 -7.94
C ALA A 3 -57.06 -25.56 -9.44
N ALA A 4 -56.65 -24.33 -9.76
CA ALA A 4 -55.73 -23.90 -10.86
C ALA A 4 -55.74 -22.35 -10.91
N VAL A 5 -54.66 -21.58 -10.70
CA VAL A 5 -53.36 -21.44 -11.40
C VAL A 5 -53.49 -20.84 -12.82
N GLY A 6 -52.91 -19.65 -13.03
CA GLY A 6 -52.69 -19.02 -14.33
C GLY A 6 -52.11 -17.59 -14.22
N ASN A 7 -50.82 -17.45 -13.87
CA ASN A 7 -49.70 -17.09 -14.75
C ASN A 7 -49.72 -15.66 -15.36
N LEU A 8 -49.12 -14.70 -14.64
CA LEU A 8 -48.60 -13.45 -15.20
C LEU A 8 -47.08 -13.62 -15.42
N ARG A 9 -46.66 -13.99 -16.63
CA ARG A 9 -45.22 -14.00 -17.01
C ARG A 9 -44.81 -12.62 -17.50
N MET A 10 -44.16 -11.84 -16.63
CA MET A 10 -43.42 -10.66 -17.04
C MET A 10 -42.06 -11.12 -17.61
N ARG A 11 -41.89 -11.03 -18.93
CA ARG A 11 -40.59 -11.25 -19.59
C ARG A 11 -39.76 -9.98 -19.43
N VAL A 12 -38.77 -10.00 -18.54
CA VAL A 12 -37.67 -9.02 -18.58
C VAL A 12 -36.58 -9.61 -19.46
N SER A 13 -36.40 -9.05 -20.66
CA SER A 13 -35.30 -9.38 -21.54
C SER A 13 -34.04 -8.63 -21.09
N PHE A 14 -33.10 -9.32 -20.45
CA PHE A 14 -31.72 -8.84 -20.34
C PHE A 14 -30.96 -9.24 -21.61
N SER A 15 -30.73 -8.25 -22.48
CA SER A 15 -29.85 -8.39 -23.63
C SER A 15 -28.40 -8.45 -23.16
N LEU A 16 -27.84 -9.65 -23.10
CA LEU A 16 -26.39 -9.89 -23.07
C LEU A 16 -25.76 -9.25 -24.31
N LYS A 17 -25.03 -8.14 -24.14
CA LYS A 17 -24.01 -7.72 -25.08
C LYS A 17 -22.65 -8.13 -24.51
N LYS A 18 -22.20 -9.32 -24.89
CA LYS A 18 -20.79 -9.69 -24.90
C LYS A 18 -20.15 -9.08 -26.14
N ALA A 19 -19.15 -8.23 -25.95
CA ALA A 19 -18.10 -8.00 -26.95
C ALA A 19 -16.86 -7.42 -26.26
N ALA A 20 -15.84 -8.29 -26.16
CA ALA A 20 -14.40 -8.05 -26.19
C ALA A 20 -13.82 -6.78 -25.51
N PHE A 21 -13.06 -7.01 -24.43
CA PHE A 21 -11.77 -6.35 -24.24
C PHE A 21 -10.78 -7.36 -23.63
N ILE A 22 -9.70 -7.65 -24.36
CA ILE A 22 -8.52 -8.38 -23.91
C ILE A 22 -7.46 -7.33 -23.57
N ALA A 23 -6.72 -7.60 -22.48
CA ALA A 23 -5.49 -6.95 -22.01
C ALA A 23 -5.63 -5.60 -21.29
N PHE A 24 -5.34 -5.58 -19.99
CA PHE A 24 -4.07 -5.09 -19.41
C PHE A 24 -4.25 -4.94 -17.89
N ALA A 25 -3.45 -5.68 -17.10
CA ALA A 25 -3.43 -5.64 -15.65
C ALA A 25 -1.99 -5.37 -15.19
N GLY A 26 -1.79 -4.47 -14.24
CA GLY A 26 -0.53 -4.23 -13.52
C GLY A 26 -0.46 -2.92 -12.70
N ALA A 27 -0.89 -2.97 -11.44
CA ALA A 27 -0.46 -2.18 -10.27
C ALA A 27 -1.40 -2.48 -9.08
N ALA A 28 -1.46 -3.75 -8.68
CA ALA A 28 -2.05 -4.15 -7.42
C ALA A 28 -1.15 -5.27 -6.87
N VAL A 29 -0.48 -5.02 -5.74
CA VAL A 29 0.57 -5.90 -5.22
C VAL A 29 -0.06 -7.10 -4.54
N VAL A 30 0.36 -8.32 -4.92
CA VAL A 30 -0.37 -9.53 -4.56
C VAL A 30 0.36 -10.42 -3.59
N PHE A 31 -0.38 -11.03 -2.66
CA PHE A 31 0.15 -11.98 -1.68
C PHE A 31 -0.55 -13.32 -1.81
N THR A 32 0.20 -14.37 -2.17
CA THR A 32 -0.22 -15.77 -2.09
C THR A 32 0.81 -16.56 -1.30
N THR A 33 0.33 -17.40 -0.38
CA THR A 33 1.14 -18.37 0.38
C THR A 33 1.14 -19.72 -0.34
N ALA A 34 2.13 -20.00 -1.21
CA ALA A 34 2.60 -21.35 -1.55
C ALA A 34 3.86 -21.34 -2.45
N PHE A 35 4.74 -22.32 -2.21
CA PHE A 35 6.16 -22.42 -2.60
C PHE A 35 6.49 -23.08 -3.96
N PHE A 36 7.76 -22.89 -4.38
CA PHE A 36 8.63 -23.58 -5.36
C PHE A 36 8.38 -23.38 -6.87
N VAL A 37 9.19 -22.49 -7.47
CA VAL A 37 9.47 -22.48 -8.92
C VAL A 37 10.99 -22.47 -9.11
N ALA A 38 11.49 -23.30 -10.03
CA ALA A 38 12.91 -23.37 -10.38
C ALA A 38 13.41 -22.03 -10.98
N PRO A 39 14.67 -21.63 -10.75
CA PRO A 39 15.17 -20.35 -11.23
C PRO A 39 15.22 -20.31 -12.76
N ASP A 40 14.60 -19.28 -13.34
CA ASP A 40 14.68 -18.94 -14.76
C ASP A 40 16.02 -18.21 -15.03
N PRO A 41 16.89 -18.70 -15.94
CA PRO A 41 18.18 -18.09 -16.26
C PRO A 41 18.08 -16.75 -17.03
N GLY A 42 16.89 -16.24 -17.32
CA GLY A 42 16.66 -15.04 -18.15
C GLY A 42 16.46 -13.70 -17.43
N ALA A 43 16.97 -13.52 -16.20
CA ALA A 43 16.74 -12.26 -15.44
C ALA A 43 17.19 -11.02 -16.26
N LEU A 44 16.25 -10.12 -16.53
CA LEU A 44 16.51 -8.86 -17.20
C LEU A 44 17.44 -7.98 -16.34
N PRO A 45 18.33 -7.19 -16.94
CA PRO A 45 19.09 -6.19 -16.20
C PRO A 45 18.12 -5.17 -15.57
N PRO A 46 18.41 -4.65 -14.37
CA PRO A 46 17.60 -3.61 -13.76
C PRO A 46 17.50 -2.39 -14.72
N PRO A 47 16.36 -1.69 -14.74
CA PRO A 47 16.17 -0.54 -15.62
C PRO A 47 17.30 0.48 -15.40
N ALA A 48 17.95 0.88 -16.50
CA ALA A 48 19.02 1.86 -16.47
C ALA A 48 18.45 3.22 -16.05
N PHE A 49 18.81 3.67 -14.84
CA PHE A 49 18.42 4.99 -14.35
C PHE A 49 19.26 6.08 -15.00
N VAL A 50 18.59 7.10 -15.53
CA VAL A 50 19.20 8.34 -15.98
C VAL A 50 19.61 9.13 -14.73
N GLN A 51 20.90 9.11 -14.39
CA GLN A 51 21.45 10.03 -13.38
C GLN A 51 21.24 11.47 -13.89
N SER A 52 20.36 12.23 -13.25
CA SER A 52 20.28 13.67 -13.52
C SER A 52 21.54 14.33 -12.97
N GLY A 53 22.24 15.08 -13.82
CA GLY A 53 23.51 15.72 -13.49
C GLY A 53 23.36 16.67 -12.30
N SER A 54 24.23 16.51 -11.30
CA SER A 54 24.27 17.33 -10.10
C SER A 54 24.75 18.76 -10.42
N ALA A 55 23.84 19.73 -10.39
CA ALA A 55 24.20 21.14 -10.31
C ALA A 55 24.46 21.52 -8.85
N GLY A 56 25.74 21.72 -8.50
CA GLY A 56 26.23 22.55 -7.39
C GLY A 56 25.63 22.43 -5.98
N GLY A 57 26.39 21.80 -5.07
CA GLY A 57 26.91 22.55 -3.91
C GLY A 57 26.56 22.14 -2.47
N ALA A 58 25.67 21.17 -2.24
CA ALA A 58 25.47 20.59 -0.91
C ALA A 58 25.89 19.11 -0.92
N PRO A 59 26.61 18.60 0.10
CA PRO A 59 26.82 17.17 0.23
C PRO A 59 25.46 16.47 0.27
N ALA A 60 25.31 15.38 -0.49
CA ALA A 60 24.08 14.60 -0.46
C ALA A 60 23.80 14.13 0.98
N PRO A 61 22.53 14.10 1.41
CA PRO A 61 22.19 13.54 2.70
C PRO A 61 22.62 12.06 2.76
N PRO A 62 22.92 11.52 3.96
CA PRO A 62 23.35 10.14 4.15
C PRO A 62 22.27 9.11 3.78
N LEU A 63 21.00 9.52 3.71
CA LEU A 63 19.90 8.72 3.20
C LEU A 63 18.89 9.62 2.47
N TYR A 64 18.42 9.17 1.32
CA TYR A 64 17.49 9.91 0.48
C TYR A 64 16.47 9.02 -0.22
N VAL A 65 15.39 9.65 -0.71
CA VAL A 65 14.35 9.00 -1.53
C VAL A 65 15.00 8.26 -2.69
N TYR A 66 14.58 7.03 -2.95
CA TYR A 66 15.20 6.16 -3.95
C TYR A 66 15.49 6.89 -5.28
N GLY A 67 16.77 6.96 -5.65
CA GLY A 67 17.22 7.63 -6.88
C GLY A 67 17.12 9.17 -6.89
N ASN A 68 16.75 9.80 -5.77
CA ASN A 68 16.57 11.25 -5.65
C ASN A 68 17.30 11.84 -4.42
N PRO A 69 18.60 12.20 -4.55
CA PRO A 69 19.40 12.74 -3.45
C PRO A 69 18.97 14.13 -2.95
N ALA A 70 18.03 14.79 -3.63
CA ALA A 70 17.53 16.09 -3.19
C ALA A 70 16.54 16.01 -2.02
N VAL A 71 16.00 14.81 -1.72
CA VAL A 71 14.98 14.61 -0.68
C VAL A 71 15.52 13.68 0.39
N SER A 72 15.82 14.25 1.57
CA SER A 72 16.33 13.51 2.73
C SER A 72 15.29 12.57 3.32
N LEU A 73 15.75 11.40 3.76
CA LEU A 73 14.98 10.43 4.55
C LEU A 73 15.53 10.27 5.97
N GLU A 74 16.36 11.20 6.47
CA GLU A 74 16.89 11.13 7.85
C GLU A 74 15.77 11.10 8.91
N ASN A 75 14.72 11.88 8.70
CA ASN A 75 13.56 11.95 9.60
C ASN A 75 12.29 11.71 8.80
N ILE A 76 11.52 10.69 9.18
CA ILE A 76 10.26 10.33 8.54
C ILE A 76 9.14 10.41 9.57
N LEU A 77 8.07 11.13 9.24
CA LEU A 77 6.82 11.14 9.99
C LEU A 77 5.73 10.46 9.18
N VAL A 78 5.26 9.31 9.65
CA VAL A 78 4.12 8.60 9.09
C VAL A 78 2.86 9.03 9.84
N ARG A 79 2.04 9.84 9.19
CA ARG A 79 0.69 10.17 9.65
C ARG A 79 -0.24 9.03 9.30
N VAL A 80 -0.81 8.39 10.30
CA VAL A 80 -1.70 7.25 10.12
C VAL A 80 -3.14 7.70 10.31
N VAL A 81 -3.99 7.39 9.34
CA VAL A 81 -5.43 7.66 9.40
C VAL A 81 -6.17 6.35 9.23
N TYR A 82 -7.07 6.03 10.17
CA TYR A 82 -7.99 4.91 9.99
C TYR A 82 -9.22 5.39 9.22
N PHE A 83 -9.31 5.02 7.95
CA PHE A 83 -10.33 5.52 7.03
C PHE A 83 -11.39 4.44 6.76
N MET A 84 -12.65 4.77 6.99
CA MET A 84 -13.78 3.85 6.83
C MET A 84 -14.75 4.38 5.78
N PRO A 85 -14.81 3.80 4.56
CA PRO A 85 -15.78 4.23 3.57
C PRO A 85 -17.20 3.87 4.02
N LYS A 86 -18.22 4.61 3.57
CA LYS A 86 -19.62 4.27 3.92
C LYS A 86 -19.96 2.87 3.42
N GLY A 87 -20.64 2.11 4.29
CA GLY A 87 -21.10 0.76 3.97
C GLY A 87 -20.03 -0.34 4.08
N SER A 88 -18.83 -0.05 4.59
CA SER A 88 -17.78 -1.06 4.84
C SER A 88 -18.11 -2.06 5.96
N GLY A 89 -19.19 -1.84 6.72
CA GLY A 89 -19.64 -2.71 7.81
C GLY A 89 -18.83 -2.58 9.10
N GLY A 90 -17.73 -1.81 9.09
CA GLY A 90 -16.91 -1.54 10.27
C GLY A 90 -17.39 -0.36 11.12
N GLY A 91 -17.09 -0.40 12.41
CA GLY A 91 -17.55 0.56 13.42
C GLY A 91 -16.42 1.23 14.22
N VAL A 92 -16.80 2.05 15.21
CA VAL A 92 -15.86 2.69 16.16
C VAL A 92 -15.09 1.65 16.97
N ASP A 93 -15.72 0.53 17.30
CA ASP A 93 -15.08 -0.56 18.06
C ASP A 93 -13.93 -1.20 17.25
N ASP A 94 -14.12 -1.38 15.93
CA ASP A 94 -13.05 -1.88 15.04
C ASP A 94 -11.83 -0.94 15.03
N PHE A 95 -12.07 0.38 15.10
CA PHE A 95 -10.99 1.35 15.20
C PHE A 95 -10.23 1.23 16.51
N ALA A 96 -10.91 1.11 17.65
CA ALA A 96 -10.25 1.06 18.96
C ALA A 96 -9.29 -0.15 19.05
N GLU A 97 -9.75 -1.33 18.63
CA GLU A 97 -8.92 -2.54 18.59
C GLU A 97 -7.75 -2.39 17.59
N SER A 98 -8.03 -1.91 16.37
CA SER A 98 -7.00 -1.71 15.35
C SER A 98 -5.96 -0.66 15.77
N ALA A 99 -6.38 0.41 16.44
CA ALA A 99 -5.49 1.47 16.90
C ALA A 99 -4.51 0.96 17.97
N VAL A 100 -4.98 0.14 18.91
CA VAL A 100 -4.12 -0.52 19.91
C VAL A 100 -3.17 -1.49 19.22
N PHE A 101 -3.68 -2.35 18.34
CA PHE A 101 -2.85 -3.32 17.62
C PHE A 101 -1.75 -2.63 16.79
N LEU A 102 -2.10 -1.56 16.06
CA LEU A 102 -1.14 -0.79 15.29
C LEU A 102 -0.05 -0.17 16.18
N LYS A 103 -0.44 0.50 17.28
CA LYS A 103 0.50 1.19 18.17
C LYS A 103 1.42 0.26 18.96
N GLU A 104 0.85 -0.81 19.51
CA GLU A 104 1.55 -1.67 20.46
C GLU A 104 2.29 -2.83 19.78
N GLU A 105 1.82 -3.28 18.62
CA GLU A 105 2.39 -4.44 17.95
C GLU A 105 3.06 -4.11 16.62
N ILE A 106 2.41 -3.34 15.75
CA ILE A 106 2.88 -3.17 14.37
C ILE A 106 3.95 -2.08 14.26
N PHE A 107 3.67 -0.86 14.73
CA PHE A 107 4.60 0.26 14.61
C PHE A 107 5.96 0.00 15.27
N PRO A 108 6.05 -0.62 16.46
CA PRO A 108 7.35 -0.93 17.07
C PRO A 108 8.18 -1.90 16.21
N GLN A 109 7.53 -2.89 15.58
CA GLN A 109 8.21 -3.83 14.69
C GLN A 109 8.74 -3.14 13.43
N ILE A 110 7.96 -2.25 12.81
CA ILE A 110 8.38 -1.49 11.63
C ILE A 110 9.51 -0.52 12.00
N ALA A 111 9.42 0.18 13.14
CA ALA A 111 10.48 1.08 13.59
C ALA A 111 11.79 0.32 13.86
N ALA A 112 11.72 -0.87 14.47
CA ALA A 112 12.89 -1.72 14.69
C ALA A 112 13.50 -2.21 13.36
N PHE A 113 12.66 -2.65 12.42
CA PHE A 113 13.08 -3.02 11.07
C PHE A 113 13.78 -1.85 10.36
N HIS A 114 13.15 -0.69 10.33
CA HIS A 114 13.67 0.53 9.71
C HIS A 114 15.04 0.92 10.29
N SER A 115 15.15 0.96 11.61
CA SER A 115 16.41 1.27 12.30
C SER A 115 17.52 0.29 11.95
N ARG A 116 17.20 -1.01 11.88
CA ARG A 116 18.15 -2.06 11.48
C ARG A 116 18.59 -1.91 10.02
N GLU A 117 17.64 -1.76 9.10
CA GLU A 117 17.94 -1.72 7.66
C GLU A 117 18.71 -0.46 7.24
N PHE A 118 18.46 0.66 7.92
CA PHE A 118 19.13 1.94 7.69
C PHE A 118 20.18 2.27 8.76
N GLN A 119 20.65 1.28 9.53
CA GLN A 119 21.76 1.42 10.49
C GLN A 119 21.64 2.61 11.45
N GLY A 120 20.41 2.99 11.81
CA GLY A 120 20.12 4.15 12.66
C GLY A 120 20.38 5.52 12.05
N VAL A 121 20.77 5.65 10.77
CA VAL A 121 20.94 6.97 10.11
C VAL A 121 19.60 7.62 9.75
N SER A 122 18.52 6.85 9.81
CA SER A 122 17.16 7.31 9.57
C SER A 122 16.24 6.89 10.71
N ARG A 123 15.34 7.80 11.07
CA ARG A 123 14.32 7.59 12.11
C ARG A 123 12.93 7.69 11.49
N VAL A 124 12.08 6.73 11.83
CA VAL A 124 10.64 6.75 11.52
C VAL A 124 9.84 6.97 12.80
N GLU A 125 8.88 7.89 12.73
CA GLU A 125 7.91 8.16 13.78
C GLU A 125 6.49 7.98 13.24
N PHE A 126 5.60 7.42 14.04
CA PHE A 126 4.19 7.21 13.68
C PHE A 126 3.31 8.13 14.52
N SER A 127 2.43 8.86 13.86
CA SER A 127 1.39 9.67 14.49
C SER A 127 0.03 9.16 14.02
N LEU A 128 -0.72 8.49 14.89
CA LEU A 128 -2.06 7.97 14.57
C LEU A 128 -3.12 9.03 14.91
N PHE A 129 -3.96 9.37 13.94
CA PHE A 129 -5.10 10.26 14.16
C PHE A 129 -6.06 9.66 15.21
N SER A 130 -6.57 10.50 16.11
CA SER A 130 -7.18 10.06 17.36
C SER A 130 -8.55 9.39 17.21
N GLN A 131 -9.18 9.49 16.05
CA GLN A 131 -10.52 8.99 15.77
C GLN A 131 -10.61 8.41 14.35
N PRO A 132 -11.58 7.51 14.06
CA PRO A 132 -11.78 7.01 12.71
C PRO A 132 -12.35 8.11 11.81
N VAL A 133 -11.98 8.05 10.53
CA VAL A 133 -12.45 8.98 9.51
C VAL A 133 -13.49 8.26 8.65
N PHE A 134 -14.75 8.64 8.83
CA PHE A 134 -15.84 8.11 8.02
C PHE A 134 -15.87 8.84 6.68
N GLY A 135 -15.63 8.12 5.59
CA GLY A 135 -15.63 8.67 4.24
C GLY A 135 -16.97 9.29 3.86
N VAL A 136 -16.95 10.36 3.07
CA VAL A 136 -18.19 10.98 2.55
C VAL A 136 -18.88 10.11 1.49
N SER A 137 -18.13 9.28 0.77
CA SER A 137 -18.63 8.40 -0.28
C SER A 137 -18.78 6.96 0.18
N ASP A 138 -19.47 6.15 -0.61
CA ASP A 138 -19.52 4.70 -0.39
C ASP A 138 -18.21 4.03 -0.81
N ARG A 139 -18.06 2.78 -0.35
CA ARG A 139 -16.92 1.92 -0.68
C ARG A 139 -16.65 1.82 -2.18
N ASN A 140 -17.69 1.61 -2.99
CA ASN A 140 -17.53 1.40 -4.43
C ASN A 140 -16.96 2.63 -5.13
N ALA A 141 -17.28 3.83 -4.66
CA ALA A 141 -16.74 5.08 -5.20
C ALA A 141 -15.23 5.20 -4.99
N TYR A 142 -14.72 4.88 -3.79
CA TYR A 142 -13.28 4.93 -3.51
C TYR A 142 -12.51 3.79 -4.19
N GLU A 143 -13.06 2.57 -4.17
CA GLU A 143 -12.37 1.38 -4.67
C GLU A 143 -12.43 1.23 -6.20
N LYS A 144 -13.19 2.09 -6.88
CA LYS A 144 -13.42 2.02 -8.33
C LYS A 144 -12.11 1.87 -9.12
N ASP A 145 -11.09 2.60 -8.71
CA ASP A 145 -9.83 2.74 -9.45
C ASP A 145 -8.69 1.90 -8.83
N PHE A 146 -8.90 1.24 -7.69
CA PHE A 146 -7.84 0.51 -6.95
C PHE A 146 -7.19 -0.62 -7.77
N LEU A 147 -7.95 -1.26 -8.64
CA LEU A 147 -7.46 -2.34 -9.49
C LEU A 147 -7.31 -1.89 -10.95
N ASP A 148 -7.57 -0.62 -11.25
CA ASP A 148 -7.40 -0.05 -12.58
C ASP A 148 -6.00 0.52 -12.73
N VAL A 149 -5.20 -0.22 -13.48
CA VAL A 149 -3.78 -0.01 -13.63
C VAL A 149 -3.42 1.05 -14.66
N SER A 150 -4.45 1.55 -15.35
CA SER A 150 -4.34 2.72 -16.20
C SER A 150 -4.51 4.02 -15.41
N VAL A 151 -5.00 3.94 -14.17
CA VAL A 151 -5.09 5.06 -13.25
C VAL A 151 -3.74 5.22 -12.56
N SER A 152 -3.18 6.42 -12.67
CA SER A 152 -1.88 6.72 -12.09
C SER A 152 -1.99 6.86 -10.56
N ASP A 153 -3.02 7.57 -10.08
CA ASP A 153 -3.23 7.78 -8.65
C ASP A 153 -4.59 7.22 -8.19
N PRO A 154 -4.65 5.93 -7.81
CA PRO A 154 -5.88 5.30 -7.31
C PRO A 154 -6.29 5.80 -5.92
N LEU A 155 -5.41 6.48 -5.18
CA LEU A 155 -5.65 6.92 -3.81
C LEU A 155 -6.12 8.38 -3.73
N ARG A 156 -5.97 9.15 -4.81
CA ARG A 156 -6.31 10.57 -4.92
C ARG A 156 -7.60 10.99 -4.22
N MET A 157 -8.68 10.21 -4.35
CA MET A 157 -9.97 10.56 -3.77
C MET A 157 -9.93 10.54 -2.24
N ILE A 158 -9.27 9.55 -1.65
CA ILE A 158 -9.10 9.45 -0.20
C ILE A 158 -8.12 10.52 0.27
N GLU A 159 -7.03 10.73 -0.47
CA GLU A 159 -6.04 11.77 -0.16
C GLU A 159 -6.67 13.17 -0.10
N GLN A 160 -7.44 13.55 -1.11
CA GLN A 160 -8.11 14.85 -1.17
C GLN A 160 -9.09 15.04 -0.01
N GLU A 161 -9.76 13.96 0.42
CA GLU A 161 -10.66 14.01 1.55
C GLU A 161 -9.91 14.14 2.88
N VAL A 162 -8.87 13.34 3.10
CA VAL A 162 -8.02 13.42 4.30
C VAL A 162 -7.37 14.81 4.39
N GLU A 163 -6.81 15.29 3.29
CA GLU A 163 -6.23 16.62 3.18
C GLU A 163 -7.25 17.72 3.52
N GLY A 164 -8.43 17.67 2.89
CA GLY A 164 -9.45 18.69 3.07
C GLY A 164 -10.10 18.71 4.46
N ARG A 165 -10.22 17.55 5.11
CA ARG A 165 -10.93 17.41 6.38
C ARG A 165 -10.03 17.47 7.60
N ILE A 166 -8.79 16.96 7.50
CA ILE A 166 -7.90 16.76 8.66
C ILE A 166 -6.68 17.66 8.59
N LEU A 167 -6.07 17.81 7.42
CA LEU A 167 -4.77 18.49 7.29
C LEU A 167 -4.91 19.99 6.96
N ARG A 168 -6.04 20.40 6.38
CA ARG A 168 -6.31 21.78 6.02
C ARG A 168 -7.07 22.52 7.12
N GLU A 169 -6.60 23.72 7.45
CA GLU A 169 -7.30 24.63 8.36
C GLU A 169 -8.72 24.90 7.87
N GLY A 170 -9.70 24.76 8.76
CA GLY A 170 -11.13 24.87 8.44
C GLY A 170 -11.81 23.55 8.02
N GLY A 171 -11.07 22.44 7.92
CA GLY A 171 -11.64 21.10 7.80
C GLY A 171 -12.46 20.69 9.03
N ASP A 172 -13.49 19.87 8.85
CA ASP A 172 -14.40 19.45 9.93
C ASP A 172 -13.73 18.55 10.98
N LEU A 173 -12.62 17.91 10.62
CA LEU A 173 -11.80 17.06 11.48
C LEU A 173 -10.39 17.63 11.69
N TYR A 174 -10.20 18.93 11.43
CA TYR A 174 -8.88 19.54 11.47
C TYR A 174 -8.26 19.47 12.87
N ASP A 175 -7.04 18.93 12.94
CA ASP A 175 -6.23 18.92 14.15
C ASP A 175 -4.87 19.55 13.83
N ALA A 176 -4.64 20.75 14.37
CA ALA A 176 -3.41 21.50 14.12
C ALA A 176 -2.14 20.77 14.58
N THR A 177 -2.23 19.91 15.61
CA THR A 177 -1.08 19.13 16.10
C THR A 177 -0.75 18.01 15.11
N PHE A 178 -1.78 17.33 14.61
CA PHE A 178 -1.63 16.26 13.62
C PHE A 178 -1.20 16.81 12.25
N ALA A 179 -1.80 17.91 11.80
CA ALA A 179 -1.52 18.57 10.53
C ALA A 179 -0.16 19.29 10.47
N ARG A 180 0.48 19.51 11.63
CA ARG A 180 1.73 20.27 11.72
C ARG A 180 2.82 19.65 10.84
N ASN A 181 3.33 20.44 9.89
CA ASN A 181 4.51 20.08 9.12
C ASN A 181 5.78 20.46 9.86
N VAL A 182 6.65 19.47 10.09
CA VAL A 182 7.96 19.65 10.71
C VAL A 182 8.99 19.82 9.60
N ALA A 183 9.77 20.90 9.67
CA ALA A 183 10.82 21.18 8.69
C ALA A 183 11.90 20.08 8.72
N GLY A 184 12.43 19.71 7.55
CA GLY A 184 13.44 18.66 7.42
C GLY A 184 12.93 17.23 7.69
N THR A 185 11.60 17.05 7.74
CA THR A 185 10.96 15.73 7.90
C THR A 185 10.29 15.34 6.59
N TYR A 186 10.49 14.10 6.17
CA TYR A 186 9.75 13.47 5.09
C TYR A 186 8.41 12.96 5.62
N HIS A 187 7.31 13.44 5.04
CA HIS A 187 5.97 13.15 5.53
C HIS A 187 5.34 12.06 4.67
N ILE A 188 4.79 11.03 5.31
CA ILE A 188 4.03 9.95 4.66
C ILE A 188 2.62 9.95 5.25
N LEU A 189 1.60 9.76 4.41
CA LEU A 189 0.24 9.44 4.82
C LEU A 189 0.02 7.92 4.68
N LEU A 190 -0.20 7.23 5.79
CA LEU A 190 -0.60 5.83 5.80
C LEU A 190 -2.09 5.72 6.10
N ILE A 191 -2.85 5.17 5.16
CA ILE A 191 -4.29 4.94 5.27
C ILE A 191 -4.50 3.50 5.74
N ALA A 192 -4.93 3.33 6.99
CA ALA A 192 -5.47 2.07 7.49
C ALA A 192 -6.94 1.97 7.05
N TYR A 193 -7.18 1.30 5.93
CA TYR A 193 -8.48 1.29 5.26
C TYR A 193 -9.39 0.20 5.83
N GLY A 194 -10.46 0.61 6.51
CA GLY A 194 -11.38 -0.25 7.27
C GLY A 194 -12.28 -1.17 6.42
N ALA A 195 -11.99 -1.35 5.13
CA ALA A 195 -12.71 -2.27 4.25
C ALA A 195 -11.94 -3.60 4.08
N PRO A 196 -12.65 -4.70 3.74
CA PRO A 196 -12.02 -5.95 3.35
C PRO A 196 -11.12 -5.81 2.12
N ILE A 197 -10.09 -6.65 2.02
CA ILE A 197 -9.20 -6.73 0.86
C ILE A 197 -10.03 -6.96 -0.43
N PRO A 198 -9.86 -6.13 -1.48
CA PRO A 198 -10.42 -6.43 -2.78
C PRO A 198 -9.76 -7.68 -3.35
N SER A 199 -10.54 -8.49 -4.07
CA SER A 199 -9.99 -9.61 -4.84
C SER A 199 -10.12 -9.37 -6.34
N ALA A 200 -9.07 -9.78 -7.06
CA ALA A 200 -9.01 -9.74 -8.52
C ALA A 200 -8.78 -11.15 -9.05
N THR A 201 -9.31 -11.47 -10.24
CA THR A 201 -8.96 -12.73 -10.91
C THR A 201 -7.95 -12.48 -12.00
N PHE A 202 -6.77 -13.10 -11.92
CA PHE A 202 -5.72 -13.04 -12.95
C PHE A 202 -5.25 -14.45 -13.27
N ALA A 203 -5.19 -14.77 -14.57
CA ALA A 203 -4.85 -16.10 -15.08
C ALA A 203 -5.65 -17.26 -14.45
N GLY A 204 -6.91 -17.01 -14.06
CA GLY A 204 -7.79 -18.01 -13.43
C GLY A 204 -7.52 -18.26 -11.93
N GLN A 205 -6.63 -17.50 -11.30
CA GLN A 205 -6.40 -17.50 -9.85
C GLN A 205 -6.99 -16.24 -9.22
N GLU A 206 -7.43 -16.33 -7.97
CA GLU A 206 -7.87 -15.19 -7.16
C GLU A 206 -6.65 -14.55 -6.47
N TRP A 207 -6.52 -13.24 -6.60
CA TRP A 207 -5.43 -12.41 -6.13
C TRP A 207 -5.98 -11.43 -5.09
N ARG A 208 -5.28 -11.30 -3.96
CA ARG A 208 -5.62 -10.38 -2.88
C ARG A 208 -4.54 -9.33 -2.72
N VAL A 209 -4.96 -8.09 -2.60
CA VAL A 209 -4.09 -6.91 -2.56
C VAL A 209 -4.19 -6.33 -1.16
N PRO A 210 -3.29 -6.68 -0.22
CA PRO A 210 -3.38 -6.27 1.18
C PRO A 210 -2.92 -4.83 1.41
N GLY A 211 -2.21 -4.24 0.43
CA GLY A 211 -1.79 -2.85 0.45
C GLY A 211 -1.49 -2.34 -0.96
N MET A 212 -1.34 -1.02 -1.05
CA MET A 212 -0.87 -0.30 -2.23
C MET A 212 -0.32 1.06 -1.83
N ALA A 213 0.63 1.59 -2.61
CA ALA A 213 1.00 2.99 -2.58
C ALA A 213 0.35 3.73 -3.75
N GLY A 214 0.29 5.06 -3.65
CA GLY A 214 -0.03 5.89 -4.81
C GLY A 214 1.09 5.83 -5.87
N ASP A 215 0.99 6.69 -6.87
CA ASP A 215 2.02 6.83 -7.93
C ASP A 215 3.45 6.98 -7.37
N ALA A 216 4.45 6.64 -8.18
CA ALA A 216 5.85 6.90 -7.83
C ALA A 216 6.08 8.39 -7.52
N GLY A 217 6.50 8.68 -6.29
CA GLY A 217 6.68 10.05 -5.80
C GLY A 217 5.48 10.61 -5.03
N THR A 218 4.39 9.85 -4.90
CA THR A 218 3.37 10.12 -3.89
C THR A 218 3.87 9.68 -2.52
N THR A 219 3.45 10.42 -1.50
CA THR A 219 3.80 10.14 -0.10
C THR A 219 2.69 9.36 0.60
N THR A 220 1.89 8.58 -0.13
CA THR A 220 0.71 7.92 0.43
C THR A 220 0.75 6.42 0.21
N ALA A 221 0.47 5.69 1.28
CA ALA A 221 0.24 4.26 1.28
C ALA A 221 -1.14 3.94 1.86
N LEU A 222 -1.72 2.84 1.43
CA LEU A 222 -2.96 2.28 1.93
C LEU A 222 -2.75 0.80 2.25
N VAL A 223 -3.25 0.37 3.41
CA VAL A 223 -3.35 -1.05 3.77
C VAL A 223 -4.77 -1.37 4.19
N PHE A 224 -5.26 -2.56 3.82
CA PHE A 224 -6.62 -2.97 4.12
C PHE A 224 -6.76 -3.52 5.55
N ARG A 225 -8.00 -3.58 6.04
CA ARG A 225 -8.37 -4.02 7.41
C ARG A 225 -7.64 -5.27 7.87
N SER A 226 -7.43 -6.25 6.98
CA SER A 226 -6.70 -7.48 7.30
C SER A 226 -5.29 -7.27 7.88
N MET A 227 -4.65 -6.15 7.59
CA MET A 227 -3.32 -5.79 8.08
C MET A 227 -3.37 -5.07 9.43
N THR A 228 -4.53 -4.56 9.81
CA THR A 228 -4.70 -3.68 10.98
C THR A 228 -5.63 -4.27 12.03
N ASP A 229 -6.38 -5.32 11.69
CA ASP A 229 -7.33 -5.99 12.57
C ASP A 229 -6.63 -7.12 13.35
N PRO A 230 -6.55 -7.04 14.70
CA PRO A 230 -5.89 -8.06 15.51
C PRO A 230 -6.54 -9.44 15.39
N GLN A 231 -7.82 -9.53 15.06
CA GLN A 231 -8.54 -10.80 14.90
C GLN A 231 -8.10 -11.54 13.63
N MET A 232 -7.54 -10.82 12.65
CA MET A 232 -7.05 -11.36 11.38
C MET A 232 -5.57 -11.76 11.42
N ARG A 233 -4.89 -11.57 12.56
CA ARG A 233 -3.45 -11.84 12.72
C ARG A 233 -3.03 -13.25 12.33
N SER A 234 -3.85 -14.25 12.64
CA SER A 234 -3.54 -15.65 12.31
C SER A 234 -3.57 -15.91 10.79
N LEU A 235 -4.34 -15.13 10.05
CA LEU A 235 -4.43 -15.20 8.59
C LEU A 235 -3.34 -14.38 7.90
N TRP A 236 -2.86 -13.32 8.57
CA TRP A 236 -1.87 -12.39 8.04
C TRP A 236 -0.75 -12.13 9.06
N PRO A 237 0.07 -13.15 9.37
CA PRO A 237 1.13 -13.02 10.39
C PRO A 237 2.24 -12.04 9.99
N ASN A 238 2.30 -11.64 8.72
CA ASN A 238 3.29 -10.76 8.12
C ASN A 238 2.80 -9.30 7.96
N ALA A 239 1.72 -8.88 8.63
CA ALA A 239 1.14 -7.54 8.47
C ALA A 239 2.15 -6.39 8.57
N ALA A 240 3.10 -6.45 9.52
CA ALA A 240 4.15 -5.45 9.65
C ALA A 240 5.06 -5.38 8.41
N ALA A 241 5.41 -6.53 7.82
CA ALA A 241 6.22 -6.59 6.61
C ALA A 241 5.47 -6.02 5.40
N VAL A 242 4.17 -6.29 5.29
CA VAL A 242 3.31 -5.67 4.25
C VAL A 242 3.31 -4.16 4.39
N ILE A 243 3.07 -3.63 5.59
CA ILE A 243 3.05 -2.18 5.79
C ILE A 243 4.42 -1.56 5.49
N ALA A 244 5.51 -2.19 5.94
CA ALA A 244 6.86 -1.72 5.65
C ALA A 244 7.20 -1.73 4.14
N HIS A 245 6.69 -2.71 3.40
CA HIS A 245 6.78 -2.76 1.94
C HIS A 245 6.07 -1.57 1.27
N GLU A 246 4.82 -1.28 1.66
CA GLU A 246 4.11 -0.12 1.11
C GLU A 246 4.79 1.21 1.46
N LEU A 247 5.37 1.31 2.67
CA LEU A 247 6.15 2.49 3.05
C LEU A 247 7.41 2.64 2.17
N LEU A 248 8.06 1.56 1.75
CA LEU A 248 9.19 1.63 0.81
C LEU A 248 8.78 2.19 -0.54
N HIS A 249 7.58 1.85 -1.03
CA HIS A 249 7.03 2.47 -2.25
C HIS A 249 6.83 3.98 -2.08
N THR A 250 6.34 4.45 -0.93
CA THR A 250 6.25 5.90 -0.66
C THR A 250 7.62 6.57 -0.61
N MET A 251 8.68 5.83 -0.25
CA MET A 251 10.08 6.31 -0.30
C MET A 251 10.71 6.20 -1.70
N GLY A 252 9.89 5.96 -2.74
CA GLY A 252 10.27 5.93 -4.14
C GLY A 252 10.82 4.60 -4.64
N VAL A 253 10.87 3.56 -3.79
CA VAL A 253 11.39 2.25 -4.20
C VAL A 253 10.38 1.61 -5.16
N PRO A 254 10.72 1.34 -6.43
CA PRO A 254 9.81 0.70 -7.35
C PRO A 254 9.70 -0.80 -7.02
N GLU A 255 8.64 -1.41 -7.53
CA GLU A 255 8.57 -2.87 -7.62
C GLU A 255 9.81 -3.42 -8.34
N GLN A 256 10.39 -4.49 -7.80
CA GLN A 256 11.62 -5.12 -8.33
C GLN A 256 11.33 -6.27 -9.31
N TYR A 257 10.10 -6.32 -9.80
CA TYR A 257 9.60 -7.27 -10.79
C TYR A 257 8.64 -6.56 -11.74
N ASP A 258 8.50 -7.05 -12.97
CA ASP A 258 7.55 -6.50 -13.93
C ASP A 258 6.14 -7.08 -13.69
N PRO A 259 5.18 -6.28 -13.16
CA PRO A 259 3.82 -6.75 -12.89
C PRO A 259 3.05 -7.14 -14.16
N ARG A 260 3.55 -6.78 -15.34
CA ARG A 260 2.95 -7.09 -16.65
C ARG A 260 3.58 -8.31 -17.32
N SER A 261 4.65 -8.86 -16.74
CA SER A 261 5.35 -10.00 -17.32
C SER A 261 4.65 -11.32 -17.01
N SER A 262 4.61 -12.23 -17.99
CA SER A 262 4.22 -13.62 -17.76
C SER A 262 5.16 -14.35 -16.78
N GLY A 263 6.38 -13.84 -16.58
CA GLY A 263 7.37 -14.34 -15.62
C GLY A 263 7.29 -13.71 -14.24
N LEU A 264 6.26 -12.90 -13.93
CA LEU A 264 6.13 -12.16 -12.66
C LEU A 264 6.41 -13.03 -11.42
N MET A 265 5.83 -14.24 -11.35
CA MET A 265 6.00 -15.11 -10.19
C MET A 265 7.46 -15.54 -9.99
N ALA A 266 8.16 -15.86 -11.09
CA ALA A 266 9.56 -16.24 -11.03
C ALA A 266 10.44 -15.04 -10.66
N GLN A 267 10.18 -13.87 -11.23
CA GLN A 267 10.91 -12.63 -10.90
C GLN A 267 10.78 -12.28 -9.41
N ARG A 268 9.55 -12.32 -8.89
CA ARG A 268 9.29 -12.06 -7.47
C ARG A 268 9.95 -13.11 -6.56
N ALA A 269 9.86 -14.39 -6.91
CA ALA A 269 10.48 -15.47 -6.13
C ALA A 269 12.02 -15.35 -6.09
N ASN A 270 12.62 -14.79 -7.13
CA ASN A 270 14.07 -14.54 -7.18
C ASN A 270 14.51 -13.37 -6.28
N ARG A 271 13.60 -12.45 -5.92
CA ARG A 271 13.83 -11.38 -4.94
C ARG A 271 13.44 -11.85 -3.55
N ARG A 272 14.42 -12.18 -2.70
CA ARG A 272 14.18 -12.67 -1.33
C ARG A 272 14.01 -11.57 -0.29
N ASP A 273 14.15 -10.32 -0.70
CA ASP A 273 14.00 -9.15 0.16
C ASP A 273 12.52 -8.72 0.27
N ILE A 274 12.27 -7.69 1.07
CA ILE A 274 10.93 -7.17 1.34
C ILE A 274 10.25 -6.59 0.09
N MET A 275 11.00 -6.23 -0.95
CA MET A 275 10.45 -5.79 -2.24
C MET A 275 10.14 -6.96 -3.20
N GLY A 276 10.12 -8.19 -2.70
CA GLY A 276 9.89 -9.41 -3.48
C GLY A 276 9.05 -10.45 -2.75
N SER A 277 9.60 -11.66 -2.61
CA SER A 277 9.01 -12.76 -1.84
C SER A 277 9.19 -12.59 -0.32
N GLY A 278 10.20 -11.84 0.13
CA GLY A 278 10.49 -11.64 1.55
C GLY A 278 9.40 -10.86 2.30
N VAL A 279 8.46 -10.22 1.60
CA VAL A 279 7.29 -9.57 2.21
C VAL A 279 6.29 -10.57 2.83
N ALA A 280 6.34 -11.83 2.41
CA ALA A 280 5.53 -12.91 2.98
C ALA A 280 6.08 -13.44 4.32
N GLU A 281 7.32 -13.08 4.66
CA GLU A 281 8.00 -13.51 5.87
C GLU A 281 7.68 -12.57 7.05
N PRO A 282 7.84 -13.02 8.31
CA PRO A 282 7.85 -12.12 9.45
C PRO A 282 8.87 -10.98 9.25
N ILE A 283 8.51 -9.75 9.61
CA ILE A 283 9.35 -8.57 9.35
C ILE A 283 10.76 -8.68 9.96
N ALA A 284 10.90 -9.42 11.06
CA ALA A 284 12.20 -9.70 11.67
C ALA A 284 13.13 -10.56 10.79
N ALA A 285 12.57 -11.40 9.91
CA ALA A 285 13.30 -12.35 9.07
C ALA A 285 13.56 -11.83 7.63
N THR A 286 12.86 -10.77 7.21
CA THR A 286 13.08 -10.12 5.91
C THR A 286 14.12 -9.00 6.01
N PHE A 287 14.47 -8.39 4.87
CA PHE A 287 15.47 -7.32 4.76
C PHE A 287 15.18 -6.43 3.55
N ILE A 288 15.81 -5.26 3.45
CA ILE A 288 15.84 -4.44 2.21
C ILE A 288 17.07 -4.85 1.40
N GLY A 289 16.90 -5.10 0.10
CA GLY A 289 18.00 -5.47 -0.80
C GLY A 289 19.12 -4.41 -0.87
N ASP A 290 20.36 -4.88 -1.02
CA ASP A 290 21.53 -3.99 -1.04
C ASP A 290 21.54 -3.02 -2.23
N ASP A 291 20.93 -3.42 -3.34
CA ASP A 291 20.70 -2.56 -4.50
C ASP A 291 19.76 -1.39 -4.19
N VAL A 292 18.68 -1.66 -3.45
CA VAL A 292 17.75 -0.62 -2.97
C VAL A 292 18.45 0.31 -1.99
N LYS A 293 19.18 -0.23 -1.01
CA LYS A 293 19.97 0.55 -0.04
C LYS A 293 20.95 1.51 -0.72
N ARG A 294 21.73 1.02 -1.69
CA ARG A 294 22.65 1.86 -2.50
C ARG A 294 21.92 2.95 -3.27
N ALA A 295 20.79 2.63 -3.88
CA ALA A 295 19.99 3.62 -4.61
C ALA A 295 19.37 4.69 -3.70
N MET A 296 19.29 4.43 -2.39
CA MET A 296 18.85 5.39 -1.36
C MET A 296 20.03 6.12 -0.67
N GLY A 297 21.27 5.88 -1.10
CA GLY A 297 22.47 6.55 -0.57
C GLY A 297 23.17 5.81 0.57
N LEU A 298 22.67 4.64 0.95
CA LEU A 298 23.36 3.78 1.90
C LEU A 298 24.44 2.99 1.14
N TYR A 299 25.71 3.25 1.44
CA TYR A 299 26.95 2.71 0.82
C TYR A 299 27.43 3.39 -0.47
#